data_AF-H8GRV4-F1
#
_entry.id   AF-H8GRV4-F1
#
_cell.length_a   1.000
_cell.length_b   1.000
_cell.length_c   1.000
_cell.angle_alpha   90.00
_cell.angle_beta   90.00
_cell.angle_gamma   90.00
#
_symmetry.space_group_name_H-M   'P 1'
#
loop_
_entity.id
_entity.type
_entity.pdbx_description
1 polymer ?
#
loop_
_entity_poly.entity_id
_entity_poly.type
_entity_poly.pdbx_seq_one_letter_code
_entity_poly.pdbx_strand_id
1 'polypeptide(L)'
;MGVDASTNGYGARAGTSLLGVPFVGALGVEGGVERGWRGENRVAAGVTLRDLNLPLTRTDAFATVGAAYQGGFNVYAEGGLRGPLLGPAGWRGYVRGSTAGFGAGVGLELRF
;
A
#
# COMPACT_ATOMS: atom_id res chain seq x y z
N MET A 1 7.46 -7.07 -1.95
CA MET A 1 7.81 -6.42 -0.66
C MET A 1 8.26 -5.00 -0.95
N GLY A 2 8.20 -4.05 -0.02
CA GLY A 2 8.58 -2.66 -0.30
C GLY A 2 8.82 -1.81 0.93
N VAL A 3 9.33 -0.60 0.72
CA VAL A 3 9.52 0.44 1.74
C VAL A 3 8.78 1.69 1.33
N ASP A 4 8.14 2.33 2.30
CA ASP A 4 7.26 3.48 2.10
C ASP A 4 7.74 4.65 2.96
N ALA A 5 7.69 5.85 2.40
CA ALA A 5 7.83 7.12 3.11
C ALA A 5 6.52 7.91 2.95
N SER A 6 5.94 8.33 4.06
CA SER A 6 4.66 9.02 4.11
C SER A 6 4.74 10.31 4.92
N THR A 7 3.69 11.11 4.85
CA THR A 7 3.51 12.30 5.68
C THR A 7 3.56 11.99 7.18
N ASN A 8 3.23 10.76 7.58
CA ASN A 8 3.10 10.38 8.98
C ASN A 8 4.33 9.63 9.51
N GLY A 9 5.13 9.02 8.63
CA GLY A 9 6.28 8.21 9.01
C GLY A 9 6.93 7.48 7.83
N TYR A 10 7.85 6.57 8.13
CA TYR A 10 8.48 5.67 7.16
C TYR A 10 8.35 4.23 7.61
N GLY A 11 8.31 3.28 6.68
CA GLY A 11 8.02 1.88 7.01
C GLY A 11 8.35 0.90 5.92
N ALA A 12 8.04 -0.36 6.21
CA ALA A 12 8.14 -1.46 5.27
C ALA A 12 6.79 -2.17 5.14
N ARG A 13 6.49 -2.64 3.93
CA ARG A 13 5.32 -3.46 3.62
C ARG A 13 5.75 -4.77 2.98
N ALA A 14 5.03 -5.82 3.30
CA ALA A 14 5.12 -7.10 2.63
C ALA A 14 3.72 -7.58 2.32
N GLY A 15 3.54 -8.13 1.13
CA GLY A 15 2.24 -8.63 0.72
C GLY A 15 2.37 -9.65 -0.38
N THR A 16 1.37 -10.51 -0.45
CA THR A 16 1.28 -11.58 -1.44
C THR A 16 -0.03 -11.45 -2.21
N SER A 17 -0.01 -11.80 -3.49
CA SER A 17 -1.23 -11.98 -4.27
C SER A 17 -1.81 -13.35 -3.91
N LEU A 18 -3.11 -13.43 -3.65
CA LEU A 18 -3.77 -14.68 -3.28
C LEU A 18 -4.67 -15.18 -4.41
N LEU A 19 -5.40 -14.28 -5.07
CA LEU A 19 -6.40 -14.66 -6.07
C LEU A 19 -6.42 -13.67 -7.23
N GLY A 20 -6.15 -14.13 -8.44
CA GLY A 20 -6.42 -13.35 -9.65
C GLY A 20 -7.92 -13.29 -9.91
N VAL A 21 -8.49 -12.10 -9.99
CA VAL A 21 -9.89 -11.88 -10.37
C VAL A 21 -9.92 -11.49 -11.85
N PRO A 22 -10.44 -12.35 -12.74
CA PRO A 22 -10.49 -12.04 -14.16
C PRO A 22 -11.25 -10.73 -14.40
N PHE A 23 -10.74 -9.90 -15.30
CA PHE A 23 -11.24 -8.58 -15.69
C PHE A 23 -11.13 -7.44 -14.65
N VAL A 24 -10.77 -7.71 -13.39
CA VAL A 24 -10.73 -6.69 -12.33
C VAL A 24 -9.31 -6.44 -11.78
N GLY A 25 -8.49 -7.49 -11.67
CA GLY A 25 -7.12 -7.39 -11.15
C GLY A 25 -6.75 -8.60 -10.29
N ALA A 26 -5.89 -8.42 -9.27
CA ALA A 26 -5.57 -9.46 -8.30
C ALA A 26 -5.92 -9.02 -6.88
N LEU A 27 -6.56 -9.90 -6.12
CA LEU A 27 -6.73 -9.75 -4.68
C LEU A 27 -5.52 -10.34 -3.96
N GLY A 28 -5.02 -9.62 -2.98
CA GLY A 28 -3.94 -10.06 -2.13
C GLY A 28 -4.08 -9.49 -0.72
N VAL A 29 -3.17 -9.92 0.13
CA VAL A 29 -3.04 -9.40 1.50
C VAL A 29 -1.74 -8.64 1.61
N GLU A 30 -1.77 -7.55 2.37
CA GLU A 30 -0.60 -6.74 2.67
C GLU A 30 -0.53 -6.49 4.18
N GLY A 31 0.64 -6.72 4.75
CA GLY A 31 1.00 -6.33 6.11
C GLY A 31 2.12 -5.30 6.06
N GLY A 32 2.15 -4.38 7.02
CA GLY A 32 3.18 -3.36 7.08
C GLY A 32 3.44 -2.85 8.48
N VAL A 33 4.65 -2.34 8.68
CA VAL A 33 5.07 -1.67 9.90
C VAL A 33 5.62 -0.30 9.53
N GLU A 34 5.12 0.74 10.20
CA GLU A 34 5.50 2.13 9.98
C GLU A 34 5.96 2.75 11.30
N ARG A 35 7.06 3.51 11.24
CA ARG A 35 7.57 4.31 12.34
C ARG A 35 7.18 5.77 12.12
N GLY A 36 6.41 6.33 13.04
CA GLY A 36 5.95 7.72 12.96
C GLY A 36 7.10 8.71 13.11
N TRP A 37 7.02 9.86 12.42
CA TRP A 37 8.02 10.93 12.54
C TRP A 37 8.02 11.58 13.94
N ARG A 38 6.83 11.72 14.54
CA ARG A 38 6.61 12.37 15.84
C ARG A 38 5.54 11.64 16.68
N GLY A 39 5.29 10.37 16.39
CA GLY A 39 4.19 9.61 16.97
C GLY A 39 4.51 8.13 17.10
N GLU A 40 3.50 7.37 17.50
CA GLU A 40 3.64 5.93 17.77
C GLU A 40 3.89 5.13 16.49
N ASN A 41 4.54 3.99 16.68
CA ASN A 41 4.68 3.00 15.63
C ASN A 41 3.30 2.45 15.26
N ARG A 42 3.13 2.18 13.98
CA ARG A 42 1.91 1.66 13.40
C ARG A 42 2.17 0.28 12.83
N VAL A 43 1.29 -0.66 13.14
CA VAL A 43 1.23 -1.97 12.48
C VAL A 43 -0.06 -2.02 11.69
N ALA A 44 -0.02 -2.39 10.42
CA ALA A 44 -1.17 -2.44 9.53
C ALA A 44 -1.28 -3.80 8.84
N ALA A 45 -2.52 -4.26 8.64
CA ALA A 45 -2.84 -5.41 7.82
C ALA A 45 -4.11 -5.12 7.03
N GLY A 46 -4.12 -5.50 5.76
CA GLY A 46 -5.25 -5.23 4.88
C GLY A 46 -5.30 -6.15 3.66
N VAL A 47 -6.45 -6.08 3.00
CA VAL A 47 -6.69 -6.72 1.72
C VAL A 47 -6.50 -5.66 0.63
N THR A 48 -5.73 -6.01 -0.39
CA THR A 48 -5.39 -5.14 -1.50
C THR A 48 -5.89 -5.73 -2.80
N LEU A 49 -6.69 -4.95 -3.51
CA LEU A 49 -6.95 -5.13 -4.92
C LEU A 49 -5.86 -4.40 -5.71
N ARG A 50 -5.05 -5.15 -6.44
CA ARG A 50 -3.92 -4.66 -7.25
C ARG A 50 -4.15 -4.97 -8.72
N ASP A 51 -3.34 -4.37 -9.59
CA ASP A 51 -3.35 -4.64 -11.05
C ASP A 51 -4.69 -4.27 -11.71
N LEU A 52 -5.31 -3.18 -11.24
CA LEU A 52 -6.35 -2.48 -11.97
C LEU A 52 -5.67 -1.82 -13.17
N ASN A 53 -5.54 -2.60 -14.24
CA ASN A 53 -4.78 -2.27 -15.42
C ASN A 53 -5.36 -1.01 -16.07
N LEU A 54 -4.66 0.11 -15.95
CA LEU A 54 -5.10 1.36 -16.56
C LEU A 54 -4.76 1.29 -18.05
N PRO A 55 -5.76 1.33 -18.95
CA PRO A 55 -5.52 1.19 -20.38
C PRO A 55 -4.51 2.24 -20.82
N LEU A 56 -3.53 1.81 -21.63
CA LEU A 56 -2.47 2.64 -22.24
C LEU A 56 -1.30 3.06 -21.34
N THR A 57 -1.18 2.53 -20.11
CA THR A 57 -0.01 2.83 -19.24
C THR A 57 0.62 1.57 -18.65
N ARG A 58 1.91 1.62 -18.32
CA ARG A 58 2.59 0.58 -17.49
C ARG A 58 2.30 0.78 -15.99
N THR A 59 1.31 1.60 -15.66
CA THR A 59 0.98 1.98 -14.29
C THR A 59 -0.31 1.30 -13.91
N ASP A 60 -0.29 0.61 -12.79
CA ASP A 60 -1.46 -0.08 -12.24
C ASP A 60 -2.03 0.74 -11.10
N ALA A 61 -3.36 0.80 -11.02
CA ALA A 61 -4.01 1.27 -9.82
C ALA A 61 -4.11 0.14 -8.79
N PHE A 62 -4.15 0.53 -7.51
CA PHE A 62 -4.46 -0.39 -6.44
C PHE A 62 -5.34 0.29 -5.39
N ALA A 63 -6.10 -0.53 -4.67
CA ALA A 63 -6.92 -0.11 -3.54
C ALA A 63 -6.75 -1.13 -2.41
N THR A 64 -6.50 -0.65 -1.20
CA THR A 64 -6.33 -1.45 0.01
C THR A 64 -7.34 -1.02 1.06
N VAL A 65 -7.95 -1.97 1.73
CA VAL A 65 -8.76 -1.73 2.93
C VAL A 65 -8.28 -2.64 4.05
N GLY A 66 -8.19 -2.11 5.26
CA GLY A 66 -7.63 -2.87 6.36
C GLY A 66 -7.74 -2.19 7.71
N ALA A 67 -7.06 -2.80 8.68
CA ALA A 67 -6.97 -2.30 10.03
C ALA A 67 -5.51 -1.98 10.39
N ALA A 68 -5.34 -0.98 11.24
CA ALA A 68 -4.06 -0.61 11.77
C ALA A 68 -4.14 -0.33 13.27
N TYR A 69 -3.06 -0.65 13.98
CA TYR A 69 -2.89 -0.33 15.39
C TYR A 69 -1.81 0.75 15.53
N GLN A 70 -2.18 1.88 16.11
CA GLN A 70 -1.31 3.03 16.40
C GLN A 70 -1.89 3.76 17.62
N GLY A 71 -1.48 3.37 18.82
CA GLY A 71 -2.08 3.84 20.08
C GLY A 71 -3.53 3.43 20.31
N GLY A 72 -4.11 2.69 19.37
CA GLY A 72 -5.52 2.36 19.27
C GLY A 72 -5.82 1.67 17.95
N PHE A 73 -6.95 0.96 17.90
CA PHE A 73 -7.38 0.25 16.70
C PHE A 73 -8.07 1.22 15.73
N ASN A 74 -7.65 1.22 14.47
CA ASN A 74 -8.13 2.10 13.43
C ASN A 74 -8.41 1.32 12.15
N VAL A 75 -9.42 1.74 11.41
CA VAL A 75 -9.69 1.22 10.07
C VAL A 75 -9.12 2.21 9.06
N TYR A 76 -8.53 1.69 7.98
CA TYR A 76 -7.98 2.52 6.91
C TYR A 76 -8.38 2.01 5.52
N ALA A 77 -8.44 2.95 4.60
CA ALA A 77 -8.51 2.71 3.17
C ALA A 77 -7.35 3.46 2.50
N GLU A 78 -6.70 2.82 1.55
CA GLU A 78 -5.59 3.37 0.77
C GLU A 78 -5.89 3.16 -0.71
N GLY A 79 -5.61 4.17 -1.53
CA GLY A 79 -5.73 4.09 -2.98
C GLY A 79 -4.53 4.77 -3.61
N GLY A 80 -4.02 4.18 -4.69
CA GLY A 80 -2.82 4.70 -5.30
C GLY A 80 -2.50 4.12 -6.65
N LEU A 81 -1.37 4.56 -7.17
CA LEU A 81 -0.79 4.12 -8.41
C LEU A 81 0.56 3.49 -8.14
N ARG A 82 0.91 2.49 -8.95
CA ARG A 82 2.21 1.84 -8.92
C ARG A 82 2.69 1.55 -10.32
N GLY A 83 3.99 1.60 -10.55
CA GLY A 83 4.56 1.37 -11.87
C GLY A 83 5.98 0.80 -11.81
N PRO A 84 6.51 0.29 -12.92
CA PRO A 84 7.87 -0.20 -12.99
C PRO A 84 8.87 0.97 -12.89
N LEU A 85 10.02 0.70 -12.27
CA LEU A 85 11.18 1.60 -12.24
C LEU A 85 12.30 0.98 -13.09
N LEU A 86 13.00 -0.03 -12.57
CA LEU A 86 14.09 -0.74 -13.23
C LEU A 86 14.16 -2.20 -12.72
N GLY A 87 14.14 -3.17 -13.64
CA GLY A 87 14.18 -4.59 -13.29
C GLY A 87 13.00 -4.99 -12.38
N PRO A 88 13.23 -5.72 -11.27
CA PRO A 88 12.16 -6.08 -10.31
C PRO A 88 11.69 -4.90 -9.46
N ALA A 89 12.35 -3.73 -9.52
CA ALA A 89 11.96 -2.57 -8.74
C ALA A 89 10.83 -1.78 -9.42
N GLY A 90 9.84 -1.38 -8.63
CA GLY A 90 8.74 -0.50 -8.97
C GLY A 90 8.61 0.64 -7.98
N TRP A 91 7.88 1.67 -8.38
CA TRP A 91 7.47 2.77 -7.52
C TRP A 91 5.99 2.61 -7.18
N ARG A 92 5.57 3.21 -6.06
CA ARG A 92 4.17 3.42 -5.71
C ARG A 92 3.97 4.80 -5.12
N GLY A 93 2.83 5.40 -5.39
CA GLY A 93 2.36 6.63 -4.77
C GLY A 93 0.91 6.45 -4.34
N TYR A 94 0.58 6.87 -3.13
CA TYR A 94 -0.70 6.54 -2.52
C TYR A 94 -1.22 7.61 -1.58
N VAL A 95 -2.54 7.63 -1.45
CA VAL A 95 -3.26 8.37 -0.42
C VAL A 95 -3.95 7.39 0.50
N ARG A 96 -4.00 7.73 1.78
CA ARG A 96 -4.57 6.89 2.82
C ARG A 96 -5.51 7.73 3.68
N GLY A 97 -6.75 7.26 3.82
CA GLY A 97 -7.70 7.74 4.80
C GLY A 97 -7.86 6.71 5.92
N SER A 98 -7.99 7.17 7.15
CA SER A 98 -8.26 6.31 8.31
C SER A 98 -9.13 7.03 9.33
N THR A 99 -9.67 6.27 10.28
CA THR A 99 -10.39 6.83 11.44
C THR A 99 -9.51 7.75 12.30
N ALA A 100 -8.18 7.61 12.22
CA ALA A 100 -7.20 8.46 12.89
C ALA A 100 -6.76 9.69 12.06
N GLY A 101 -7.20 9.81 10.80
CA GLY A 101 -6.85 10.92 9.91
C GLY A 101 -6.40 10.49 8.52
N PHE A 102 -5.91 11.46 7.75
CA PHE A 102 -5.49 11.31 6.35
C PHE A 102 -3.98 11.45 6.18
N GLY A 103 -3.44 10.84 5.14
CA GLY A 103 -2.03 10.96 4.77
C GLY A 103 -1.78 10.55 3.33
N ALA A 104 -0.56 10.80 2.87
CA ALA A 104 -0.09 10.37 1.57
C ALA A 104 1.34 9.86 1.68
N GLY A 105 1.75 9.02 0.73
CA GLY A 105 3.09 8.46 0.73
C GLY A 105 3.54 8.01 -0.65
N VAL A 106 4.85 7.80 -0.73
CA VAL A 106 5.52 7.22 -1.88
C VAL A 106 6.43 6.10 -1.39
N GLY A 107 6.62 5.10 -2.23
CA GLY A 107 7.41 3.94 -1.85
C GLY A 107 8.06 3.27 -3.04
N LEU A 108 8.99 2.40 -2.69
CA LEU A 108 9.65 1.49 -3.61
C LEU A 108 9.20 0.07 -3.29
N GLU A 109 8.79 -0.66 -4.32
CA GLU A 109 8.40 -2.05 -4.21
C GLU A 109 9.31 -2.93 -5.06
N LEU A 110 9.64 -4.10 -4.54
CA LEU A 110 10.29 -5.18 -5.27
C LEU A 110 9.25 -6.23 -5.63
N ARG A 111 9.21 -6.53 -6.94
CA ARG A 111 8.34 -7.48 -7.63
C ARG A 111 9.20 -8.69 -7.99
N PHE A 112 8.90 -9.84 -7.40
CA PHE A 112 9.58 -11.11 -7.68
C PHE A 112 8.55 -12.11 -8.18
#